data_AF-A0A8S3IDZ6-F1
#
_entry.id   AF-A0A8S3IDZ6-F1
#
_cell.length_a   1.000
_cell.length_b   1.000
_cell.length_c   1.000
_cell.angle_alpha   90.00
_cell.angle_beta   90.00
_cell.angle_gamma   90.00
#
_symmetry.space_group_name_H-M   'P 1'
#
loop_
_entity.id
_entity.type
_entity.pdbx_description
1 polymer ?
#
loop_
_entity_poly.entity_id
_entity_poly.type
_entity_poly.pdbx_seq_one_letter_code
_entity_poly.pdbx_strand_id
1 'polypeptide(L)'
;SNVPISWDATGGIVMSRGKRVYYYELTVTNIAPRSVTTKNVSGPSFPITSMLSTTHTTMDLVQWLQDFEAAYRNLYEFKAPFPRPPIVHSDGSLVFQLAAMRFFNGDNTMSAFLKRSWIIVNKKATNEDLSKTVVHSCFAHFSKGVKHQATKFFTKKKVAFALWIMSLLVNSNTVEEMASMWEHICTVLLSPTQNTAYSVSISCLSYAADNVNNDPDKDNFIIRNVKVDSKGEYQYSSTLDQV
;
A
#
# COMPACT_ATOMS: atom_id res chain seq x y z
N SER A 1 -20.74 14.77 7.44
CA SER A 1 -20.09 13.52 7.87
C SER A 1 -19.02 13.21 6.84
N ASN A 2 -17.73 13.24 7.21
CA ASN A 2 -16.68 12.81 6.31
C ASN A 2 -16.67 11.29 6.35
N VAL A 3 -17.25 10.65 5.33
CA VAL A 3 -17.03 9.23 5.09
C VAL A 3 -15.61 9.13 4.50
N PRO A 4 -14.65 8.47 5.16
CA PRO A 4 -13.37 8.22 4.53
C PRO A 4 -13.59 7.45 3.23
N ILE A 5 -13.26 8.06 2.10
CA ILE A 5 -13.27 7.37 0.82
C ILE A 5 -11.92 6.68 0.70
N SER A 6 -11.89 5.37 0.91
CA SER A 6 -10.80 4.54 0.45
C SER A 6 -11.21 3.98 -0.89
N TRP A 7 -10.51 4.37 -1.94
CA TRP A 7 -10.67 3.75 -3.25
C TRP A 7 -9.63 2.63 -3.45
N ASP A 8 -9.96 1.67 -4.30
CA ASP A 8 -8.98 0.72 -4.85
C ASP A 8 -9.25 0.62 -6.35
N ALA A 9 -8.20 0.93 -7.13
CA ALA A 9 -8.21 0.78 -8.58
C ALA A 9 -7.62 -0.59 -8.91
N THR A 10 -8.48 -1.55 -9.20
CA THR A 10 -8.06 -2.89 -9.63
C THR A 10 -8.14 -2.98 -11.14
N GLY A 11 -7.17 -3.64 -11.77
CA GLY A 11 -7.19 -3.77 -13.22
C GLY A 11 -6.51 -5.00 -13.78
N GLY A 12 -7.03 -5.43 -14.93
CA GLY A 12 -6.55 -6.57 -15.69
C GLY A 12 -6.30 -6.20 -17.14
N ILE A 13 -5.34 -6.89 -17.76
CA ILE A 13 -5.09 -6.80 -19.20
C ILE A 13 -5.86 -7.92 -19.89
N VAL A 14 -6.84 -7.56 -20.70
CA VAL A 14 -7.58 -8.46 -21.57
C VAL A 14 -7.04 -8.31 -22.99
N MET A 15 -6.74 -9.41 -23.66
CA MET A 15 -6.38 -9.39 -25.07
C MET A 15 -7.65 -9.51 -25.92
N SER A 16 -7.96 -8.50 -26.72
CA SER A 16 -9.06 -8.54 -27.69
C SER A 16 -8.53 -8.24 -29.07
N ARG A 17 -8.70 -9.18 -30.01
CA ARG A 17 -8.27 -9.05 -31.43
C ARG A 17 -6.82 -8.57 -31.57
N GLY A 18 -5.91 -9.08 -30.74
CA GLY A 18 -4.49 -8.72 -30.75
C GLY A 18 -4.14 -7.39 -30.07
N LYS A 19 -5.12 -6.63 -29.56
CA LYS A 19 -4.90 -5.40 -28.80
C LYS A 19 -5.08 -5.65 -27.30
N ARG A 20 -4.23 -4.99 -26.50
CA ARG A 20 -4.39 -4.94 -25.05
C ARG A 20 -5.54 -3.98 -24.71
N VAL A 21 -6.50 -4.48 -23.97
CA VAL A 21 -7.60 -3.73 -23.37
C VAL A 21 -7.40 -3.79 -21.87
N TYR A 22 -7.44 -2.64 -21.23
CA TYR A 22 -7.38 -2.50 -19.79
C TYR A 22 -8.80 -2.38 -19.26
N TYR A 23 -9.11 -3.18 -18.25
CA TYR A 23 -10.32 -3.04 -17.46
C TYR A 23 -9.93 -2.53 -16.09
N TYR A 24 -10.63 -1.51 -15.62
CA TYR A 24 -10.42 -0.90 -14.31
C TYR A 24 -11.73 -0.75 -13.56
N GLU A 25 -11.70 -0.97 -12.25
CA GLU A 25 -12.81 -0.68 -11.35
C GLU A 25 -12.35 0.24 -10.23
N LEU A 26 -13.17 1.24 -9.89
CA LEU A 26 -13.01 2.03 -8.67
C LEU A 26 -14.03 1.56 -7.66
N THR A 27 -13.54 0.92 -6.62
CA THR A 27 -14.35 0.49 -5.49
C THR A 27 -14.27 1.51 -4.37
N VAL A 28 -15.33 1.63 -3.56
CA VAL A 28 -15.29 2.38 -2.29
C VAL A 28 -15.69 1.44 -1.17
N THR A 29 -14.97 1.53 -0.04
CA THR A 29 -15.32 0.80 1.18
C THR A 29 -16.48 1.48 1.89
N ASN A 30 -17.58 0.77 2.14
CA ASN A 30 -18.66 1.30 2.98
C ASN A 30 -18.18 1.41 4.42
N ILE A 31 -18.15 2.60 5.01
CA ILE A 31 -17.79 2.75 6.42
C ILE A 31 -19.09 2.77 7.20
N ALA A 32 -19.53 1.59 7.61
CA ALA A 32 -20.63 1.47 8.55
C ALA A 32 -20.25 2.20 9.85
N PRO A 33 -21.18 2.95 10.48
CA PRO A 33 -20.92 3.56 11.79
C PRO A 33 -20.52 2.46 12.79
N ARG A 34 -19.51 2.73 13.63
CA ARG A 34 -19.04 1.85 14.71
C ARG A 34 -20.23 1.22 15.43
N SER A 35 -20.54 -0.04 15.13
CA SER A 35 -21.25 -0.88 16.07
C SER A 35 -20.26 -1.21 17.19
N VAL A 36 -20.64 -0.94 18.43
CA VAL A 36 -19.84 -1.17 19.66
C VAL A 36 -19.38 -2.64 19.79
N THR A 37 -19.88 -3.54 18.94
CA THR A 37 -19.68 -4.99 19.04
C THR A 37 -18.73 -5.62 18.01
N THR A 38 -18.25 -4.89 17.00
CA THR A 38 -17.36 -5.48 15.96
C THR A 38 -16.09 -4.66 15.78
N LYS A 39 -14.93 -5.27 16.04
CA LYS A 39 -13.59 -4.71 15.76
C LYS A 39 -13.32 -4.45 14.26
N ASN A 40 -14.22 -4.84 13.37
CA ASN A 40 -14.09 -4.60 11.93
C ASN A 40 -14.75 -3.28 11.55
N VAL A 41 -13.90 -2.33 11.13
CA VAL A 41 -14.24 -0.92 10.86
C VAL A 41 -14.79 -0.71 9.44
N SER A 42 -14.75 -1.73 8.58
CA SER A 42 -15.17 -1.66 7.18
C SER A 42 -16.37 -2.56 6.90
N GLY A 43 -17.41 -1.97 6.30
CA GLY A 43 -18.43 -2.69 5.55
C GLY A 43 -17.90 -3.13 4.19
N PRO A 44 -18.69 -3.88 3.40
CA PRO A 44 -18.25 -4.39 2.11
C PRO A 44 -17.85 -3.24 1.16
N SER A 45 -16.75 -3.43 0.43
CA SER A 45 -16.40 -2.58 -0.70
C SER A 45 -17.31 -2.89 -1.88
N PHE A 46 -17.68 -1.86 -2.63
CA PHE A 46 -18.51 -2.02 -3.82
C PHE A 46 -18.04 -1.08 -4.94
N PRO A 47 -18.20 -1.48 -6.21
CA PRO A 47 -17.77 -0.66 -7.34
C PRO A 47 -18.67 0.57 -7.51
N ILE A 48 -18.06 1.74 -7.74
CA ILE A 48 -18.75 2.99 -8.07
C ILE A 48 -18.74 3.24 -9.58
N THR A 49 -17.59 3.01 -10.22
CA THR A 49 -17.44 3.15 -11.66
C THR A 49 -16.44 2.12 -12.19
N SER A 50 -16.52 1.84 -13.48
CA SER A 50 -15.61 0.98 -14.21
C SER A 50 -15.23 1.62 -15.54
N MET A 51 -14.02 1.35 -16.02
CA MET A 51 -13.52 1.85 -17.29
C MET A 51 -12.90 0.70 -18.09
N LEU A 52 -13.27 0.62 -19.37
CA LEU A 52 -12.57 -0.15 -20.38
C LEU A 52 -11.78 0.82 -21.26
N SER A 53 -10.47 0.61 -21.38
CA SER A 53 -9.61 1.48 -22.17
C SER A 53 -8.59 0.71 -22.99
N THR A 54 -8.24 1.23 -24.17
CA THR A 54 -7.08 0.75 -24.94
C THR A 54 -5.82 1.57 -24.69
N THR A 55 -5.93 2.64 -23.89
CA THR A 55 -4.86 3.56 -23.52
C THR A 55 -4.66 3.57 -22.01
N HIS A 56 -3.42 3.86 -21.58
CA HIS A 56 -3.06 3.91 -20.17
C HIS A 56 -2.33 5.22 -19.86
N THR A 57 -3.07 6.33 -19.92
CA THR A 57 -2.53 7.67 -19.71
C THR A 57 -3.12 8.34 -18.47
N THR A 58 -2.36 9.24 -17.85
CA THR A 58 -2.84 10.03 -16.71
C THR A 58 -4.09 10.84 -17.06
N MET A 59 -4.20 11.37 -18.28
CA MET A 59 -5.34 12.21 -18.69
C MET A 59 -6.62 11.41 -18.83
N ASP A 60 -6.56 10.21 -19.41
CA ASP A 60 -7.72 9.31 -19.52
C ASP A 60 -8.25 8.96 -18.12
N LEU A 61 -7.33 8.69 -17.19
CA LEU A 61 -7.66 8.40 -15.79
C LEU A 61 -8.24 9.59 -15.03
N VAL A 62 -7.73 10.81 -15.29
CA VAL A 62 -8.32 12.04 -14.72
C VAL A 62 -9.72 12.28 -15.26
N GLN A 63 -9.96 12.01 -16.55
CA GLN A 63 -11.30 12.12 -17.12
C GLN A 63 -12.25 11.10 -16.48
N TRP A 64 -11.82 9.85 -16.34
CA TRP A 64 -12.61 8.82 -15.67
C TRP A 64 -12.90 9.13 -14.20
N LEU A 65 -11.98 9.80 -13.50
CA LEU A 65 -12.21 10.30 -12.14
C LEU A 65 -13.34 11.33 -12.03
N GLN A 66 -13.62 12.09 -13.10
CA GLN A 66 -14.79 12.97 -13.15
C GLN A 66 -16.09 12.17 -13.22
N ASP A 67 -16.10 11.06 -13.97
CA ASP A 67 -17.26 10.14 -14.02
C ASP A 67 -17.48 9.48 -12.65
N PHE A 68 -16.39 9.11 -11.97
CA PHE A 68 -16.43 8.64 -10.58
C PHE A 68 -17.07 9.67 -9.64
N GLU A 69 -16.63 10.93 -9.69
CA GLU A 69 -17.21 11.99 -8.85
C GLU A 69 -18.71 12.14 -9.11
N ALA A 70 -19.14 12.15 -10.38
CA ALA A 70 -20.54 12.25 -10.72
C ALA A 70 -21.36 11.07 -10.18
N ALA A 71 -20.88 9.84 -10.38
CA ALA A 71 -21.52 8.63 -9.87
C ALA A 71 -21.59 8.62 -8.33
N TYR A 72 -20.49 8.99 -7.67
CA TYR A 72 -20.40 9.04 -6.21
C TYR A 72 -21.35 10.07 -5.61
N ARG A 73 -21.45 11.26 -6.22
CA ARG A 73 -22.40 12.31 -5.80
C ARG A 73 -23.84 11.84 -5.91
N ASN A 74 -24.18 11.16 -7.00
CA ASN A 74 -25.53 10.61 -7.21
C ASN A 74 -25.86 9.54 -6.17
N LEU A 75 -24.91 8.65 -5.87
CA LEU A 75 -25.14 7.54 -4.93
C LEU A 75 -25.39 8.00 -3.50
N TYR A 76 -24.65 9.02 -3.04
CA TYR A 76 -24.70 9.49 -1.66
C TYR A 76 -25.44 10.82 -1.48
N GLU A 77 -26.04 11.34 -2.55
CA GLU A 77 -26.80 12.61 -2.57
C GLU A 77 -26.01 13.80 -1.99
N PHE A 78 -24.69 13.80 -2.14
CA PHE A 78 -23.83 14.84 -1.57
C PHE A 78 -23.99 16.16 -2.31
N LYS A 79 -24.33 17.22 -1.57
CA LYS A 79 -24.23 18.61 -2.04
C LYS A 79 -22.75 19.02 -2.16
N ALA A 80 -22.44 19.92 -3.10
CA ALA A 80 -21.09 20.44 -3.29
C ALA A 80 -20.51 21.07 -2.00
N PRO A 81 -19.19 20.96 -1.75
CA PRO A 81 -18.12 20.39 -2.60
C PRO A 81 -17.93 18.87 -2.46
N PHE A 82 -17.25 18.23 -3.42
CA PHE A 82 -16.91 16.80 -3.38
C PHE A 82 -15.99 16.52 -2.18
N PRO A 83 -16.27 15.50 -1.35
CA PRO A 83 -15.41 15.18 -0.21
C PRO A 83 -14.06 14.67 -0.70
N ARG A 84 -12.96 15.33 -0.28
CA ARG A 84 -11.62 14.83 -0.57
C ARG A 84 -11.31 13.61 0.30
N PRO A 85 -10.94 12.45 -0.29
CA PRO A 85 -10.48 11.30 0.48
C PRO A 85 -9.24 11.69 1.30
N PRO A 86 -9.12 11.28 2.56
CA PRO A 86 -7.87 11.44 3.29
C PRO A 86 -6.76 10.55 2.68
N ILE A 87 -7.12 9.35 2.21
CA ILE A 87 -6.19 8.35 1.70
C ILE A 87 -6.75 7.71 0.43
N VAL A 88 -5.88 7.48 -0.54
CA VAL A 88 -6.16 6.85 -1.83
C VAL A 88 -5.21 5.65 -1.96
N HIS A 89 -5.75 4.42 -1.93
CA HIS A 89 -4.97 3.21 -2.23
C HIS A 89 -5.05 2.95 -3.74
N SER A 90 -3.92 3.01 -4.41
CA SER A 90 -3.81 2.84 -5.85
C SER A 90 -3.09 1.55 -6.18
N ASP A 91 -3.36 0.96 -7.35
CA ASP A 91 -2.38 0.06 -7.97
C ASP A 91 -1.00 0.76 -8.00
N GLY A 92 0.07 -0.02 -7.98
CA GLY A 92 1.45 0.46 -8.05
C GLY A 92 1.82 1.14 -9.37
N SER A 93 0.86 1.30 -10.29
CA SER A 93 1.06 2.03 -11.54
C SER A 93 1.14 3.53 -11.29
N LEU A 94 2.24 4.14 -11.75
CA LEU A 94 2.51 5.56 -11.61
C LEU A 94 1.41 6.46 -12.20
N VAL A 95 0.76 6.04 -13.30
CA VAL A 95 -0.29 6.85 -13.93
C VAL A 95 -1.54 6.98 -13.07
N PHE A 96 -1.90 5.95 -12.28
CA PHE A 96 -3.01 6.02 -11.34
C PHE A 96 -2.69 6.95 -10.18
N GLN A 97 -1.48 6.87 -9.66
CA GLN A 97 -1.03 7.75 -8.59
C GLN A 97 -1.04 9.21 -9.06
N LEU A 98 -0.51 9.49 -10.25
CA LEU A 98 -0.53 10.82 -10.86
C LEU A 98 -1.95 11.33 -11.12
N ALA A 99 -2.85 10.47 -11.59
CA ALA A 99 -4.24 10.86 -11.83
C ALA A 99 -4.94 11.23 -10.51
N ALA A 100 -4.77 10.41 -9.47
CA ALA A 100 -5.31 10.69 -8.14
C ALA A 100 -4.74 11.97 -7.52
N MET A 101 -3.43 12.15 -7.58
CA MET A 101 -2.77 13.37 -7.11
C MET A 101 -3.30 14.60 -7.83
N ARG A 102 -3.42 14.54 -9.16
CA ARG A 102 -3.92 15.67 -9.95
C ARG A 102 -5.38 15.97 -9.64
N PHE A 103 -6.21 14.95 -9.57
CA PHE A 103 -7.64 15.09 -9.34
C PHE A 103 -7.97 15.58 -7.92
N PHE A 104 -7.40 14.95 -6.89
CA PHE A 104 -7.73 15.27 -5.50
C PHE A 104 -6.91 16.43 -4.92
N ASN A 105 -5.67 16.63 -5.36
CA ASN A 105 -4.77 17.63 -4.77
C ASN A 105 -4.46 18.82 -5.68
N GLY A 106 -4.80 18.75 -6.97
CA GLY A 106 -4.36 19.72 -7.97
C GLY A 106 -2.86 19.65 -8.27
N ASP A 107 -2.18 18.56 -7.87
CA ASP A 107 -0.75 18.39 -8.11
C ASP A 107 -0.50 18.06 -9.59
N ASN A 108 0.10 19.01 -10.32
CA ASN A 108 0.33 18.84 -11.76
C ASN A 108 1.55 17.95 -12.09
N THR A 109 2.44 17.70 -11.12
CA THR A 109 3.68 16.92 -11.34
C THR A 109 4.03 16.04 -10.14
N MET A 110 4.74 14.93 -10.40
CA MET A 110 5.31 14.09 -9.34
C MET A 110 6.25 14.89 -8.44
N SER A 111 7.05 15.80 -9.01
CA SER A 111 7.99 16.63 -8.25
C SER A 111 7.27 17.52 -7.22
N ALA A 112 6.08 18.05 -7.52
CA ALA A 112 5.30 18.84 -6.58
C ALA A 112 4.85 17.97 -5.39
N PHE A 113 4.38 16.76 -5.66
CA PHE A 113 3.98 15.81 -4.63
C PHE A 113 5.16 15.35 -3.75
N LEU A 114 6.29 15.00 -4.36
CA LEU A 114 7.49 14.58 -3.64
C LEU A 114 8.04 15.71 -2.76
N LYS A 115 8.04 16.96 -3.27
CA LYS A 115 8.42 18.13 -2.49
C LYS A 115 7.52 18.32 -1.26
N ARG A 116 6.20 18.18 -1.43
CA ARG A 116 5.26 18.24 -0.29
C ARG A 116 5.53 17.12 0.71
N SER A 117 5.66 15.88 0.23
CA SER A 117 5.93 14.71 1.07
C SER A 117 7.21 14.90 1.89
N TRP A 118 8.26 15.44 1.28
CA TRP A 118 9.51 15.77 1.96
C TRP A 118 9.32 16.81 3.06
N ILE A 119 8.56 17.87 2.81
CA ILE A 119 8.25 18.91 3.80
C ILE A 119 7.45 18.33 4.98
N ILE A 120 6.50 17.42 4.72
CA ILE A 120 5.73 16.70 5.75
C ILE A 120 6.65 15.87 6.63
N VAL A 121 7.50 15.03 6.02
CA VAL A 121 8.48 14.20 6.74
C VAL A 121 9.40 15.06 7.62
N ASN A 122 9.83 16.21 7.11
CA ASN A 122 10.69 17.14 7.85
C ASN A 122 9.94 18.00 8.88
N LYS A 123 8.66 17.72 9.15
CA LYS A 123 7.81 18.47 10.11
C LYS A 123 7.73 19.98 9.82
N LYS A 124 7.83 20.35 8.54
CA LYS A 124 7.76 21.74 8.04
C LYS A 124 6.47 22.03 7.25
N ALA A 125 5.53 21.09 7.26
CA ALA A 125 4.30 21.18 6.50
C ALA A 125 3.34 22.22 7.05
N THR A 126 2.65 22.91 6.14
CA THR A 126 1.54 23.80 6.48
C THR A 126 0.25 23.01 6.70
N ASN A 127 -0.78 23.65 7.26
CA ASN A 127 -2.12 23.04 7.34
C ASN A 127 -2.69 22.71 5.95
N GLU A 128 -2.35 23.49 4.93
CA GLU A 128 -2.76 23.19 3.56
C GLU A 128 -2.13 21.88 3.09
N ASP A 129 -0.83 21.68 3.32
CA ASP A 129 -0.13 20.45 2.95
C ASP A 129 -0.73 19.21 3.62
N LEU A 130 -1.11 19.32 4.90
CA LEU A 130 -1.71 18.25 5.69
C LEU A 130 -3.19 18.00 5.33
N SER A 131 -3.86 18.96 4.67
CA SER A 131 -5.24 18.82 4.22
C SER A 131 -5.40 18.07 2.89
N LYS A 132 -4.28 17.76 2.22
CA LYS A 132 -4.28 17.09 0.91
C LYS A 132 -4.39 15.58 1.07
N THR A 133 -5.01 14.94 0.07
CA THR A 133 -5.15 13.48 -0.03
C THR A 133 -3.78 12.83 -0.10
N VAL A 134 -3.56 11.80 0.71
CA VAL A 134 -2.36 10.98 0.64
C VAL A 134 -2.58 9.83 -0.34
N VAL A 135 -1.76 9.78 -1.39
CA VAL A 135 -1.83 8.76 -2.44
C VAL A 135 -0.79 7.69 -2.15
N HIS A 136 -1.23 6.46 -1.89
CA HIS A 136 -0.38 5.32 -1.56
C HIS A 136 -0.46 4.23 -2.63
N SER A 137 0.66 3.57 -2.90
CA SER A 137 0.65 2.23 -3.49
C SER A 137 -0.04 1.27 -2.53
N CYS A 138 -1.00 0.50 -3.03
CA CYS A 138 -1.68 -0.53 -2.27
C CYS A 138 -0.68 -1.59 -1.78
N PHE A 139 -0.73 -1.90 -0.49
CA PHE A 139 0.19 -2.84 0.14
C PHE A 139 0.11 -4.25 -0.47
N ALA A 140 -1.08 -4.70 -0.86
CA ALA A 140 -1.25 -5.98 -1.54
C ALA A 140 -0.50 -6.02 -2.88
N HIS A 141 -0.58 -4.94 -3.66
CA HIS A 141 0.14 -4.81 -4.93
C HIS A 141 1.66 -4.72 -4.71
N PHE A 142 2.11 -3.96 -3.70
CA PHE A 142 3.51 -3.91 -3.30
C PHE A 142 4.04 -5.31 -2.91
N SER A 143 3.35 -5.99 -2.00
CA SER A 143 3.70 -7.34 -1.53
C SER A 143 3.70 -8.38 -2.65
N LYS A 144 2.74 -8.29 -3.59
CA LYS A 144 2.71 -9.11 -4.80
C LYS A 144 3.93 -8.86 -5.68
N GLY A 145 4.33 -7.60 -5.84
CA GLY A 145 5.55 -7.21 -6.56
C GLY A 145 6.82 -7.77 -5.91
N VAL A 146 6.96 -7.63 -4.59
CA VAL A 146 8.06 -8.20 -3.81
C VAL A 146 8.09 -9.72 -3.96
N LYS A 147 6.96 -10.41 -3.78
CA LYS A 147 6.83 -11.87 -3.94
C LYS A 147 7.28 -12.31 -5.33
N HIS A 148 6.81 -11.63 -6.37
CA HIS A 148 7.15 -11.94 -7.75
C HIS A 148 8.66 -11.82 -8.00
N GLN A 149 9.32 -10.76 -7.52
CA GLN A 149 10.77 -10.64 -7.65
C GLN A 149 11.50 -11.68 -6.80
N ALA A 150 11.11 -11.87 -5.54
CA ALA A 150 11.69 -12.86 -4.66
C ALA A 150 11.67 -14.27 -5.26
N THR A 151 10.57 -14.68 -5.91
CA THR A 151 10.46 -16.00 -6.55
C THR A 151 11.44 -16.24 -7.70
N LYS A 152 12.03 -15.18 -8.29
CA LYS A 152 13.05 -15.32 -9.34
C LYS A 152 14.43 -15.66 -8.77
N PHE A 153 14.70 -15.24 -7.54
CA PHE A 153 16.04 -15.34 -6.94
C PHE A 153 16.10 -16.34 -5.78
N PHE A 154 14.96 -16.66 -5.16
CA PHE A 154 14.88 -17.43 -3.94
C PHE A 154 14.03 -18.69 -4.08
N THR A 155 14.42 -19.75 -3.37
CA THR A 155 13.57 -20.94 -3.18
C THR A 155 12.32 -20.59 -2.36
N LYS A 156 11.26 -21.40 -2.45
CA LYS A 156 9.96 -21.13 -1.76
C LYS A 156 10.12 -20.73 -0.28
N LYS A 157 10.94 -21.46 0.49
CA LYS A 157 11.22 -21.17 1.91
C LYS A 157 11.93 -19.83 2.13
N LYS A 158 12.68 -19.30 1.15
CA LYS A 158 13.38 -18.01 1.25
C LYS A 158 12.51 -16.85 0.74
N VAL A 159 11.48 -17.11 -0.07
CA VAL A 159 10.50 -16.10 -0.49
C VAL A 159 9.69 -15.58 0.70
N ALA A 160 9.22 -16.47 1.57
CA ALA A 160 8.45 -16.05 2.74
C ALA A 160 9.31 -15.25 3.75
N PHE A 161 10.61 -15.58 3.87
CA PHE A 161 11.56 -14.76 4.61
C PHE A 161 11.72 -13.35 4.01
N ALA A 162 11.86 -13.24 2.68
CA ALA A 162 11.93 -11.95 1.99
C ALA A 162 10.66 -11.11 2.20
N LEU A 163 9.48 -11.74 2.17
CA LEU A 163 8.22 -11.05 2.47
C LEU A 163 8.14 -10.61 3.93
N TRP A 164 8.62 -11.44 4.86
CA TRP A 164 8.67 -11.10 6.28
C TRP A 164 9.54 -9.87 6.56
N ILE A 165 10.80 -9.85 6.10
CA ILE A 165 11.66 -8.67 6.34
C ILE A 165 11.11 -7.41 5.65
N MET A 166 10.53 -7.54 4.45
CA MET A 166 9.94 -6.40 3.75
C MET A 166 8.66 -5.88 4.43
N SER A 167 7.97 -6.73 5.19
CA SER A 167 6.81 -6.31 5.99
C SER A 167 7.21 -5.38 7.14
N LEU A 168 8.44 -5.48 7.67
CA LEU A 168 8.95 -4.58 8.71
C LEU A 168 9.10 -3.15 8.18
N LEU A 169 9.50 -3.02 6.91
CA LEU A 169 9.61 -1.72 6.24
C LEU A 169 8.26 -0.99 6.21
N VAL A 170 7.17 -1.68 5.84
CA VAL A 170 5.84 -1.06 5.75
C VAL A 170 5.19 -0.78 7.11
N ASN A 171 5.69 -1.42 8.16
CA ASN A 171 5.23 -1.23 9.54
C ASN A 171 6.06 -0.18 10.29
N SER A 172 6.98 0.52 9.63
CA SER A 172 7.77 1.60 10.22
C SER A 172 6.89 2.84 10.43
N ASN A 173 6.98 3.46 11.61
CA ASN A 173 6.15 4.61 11.98
C ASN A 173 6.83 5.96 11.67
N THR A 174 8.16 5.94 11.51
CA THR A 174 8.98 7.11 11.19
C THR A 174 9.88 6.82 9.99
N VAL A 175 10.36 7.88 9.33
CA VAL A 175 11.29 7.73 8.21
C VAL A 175 12.65 7.23 8.71
N GLU A 176 13.04 7.59 9.92
CA GLU A 176 14.24 7.12 10.60
C GLU A 176 14.15 5.60 10.88
N GLU A 177 13.03 5.12 11.41
CA GLU A 177 12.78 3.67 11.56
C GLU A 177 12.83 2.96 10.22
N MET A 178 12.13 3.49 9.20
CA MET A 178 12.12 2.91 7.86
C MET A 178 13.52 2.83 7.27
N ALA A 179 14.34 3.88 7.42
CA ALA A 179 15.72 3.91 6.94
C ALA A 179 16.59 2.87 7.66
N SER A 180 16.47 2.76 8.98
CA SER A 180 17.17 1.76 9.78
C SER A 180 16.77 0.33 9.39
N MET A 181 15.46 0.07 9.21
CA MET A 181 14.97 -1.23 8.74
C MET A 181 15.52 -1.55 7.35
N TRP A 182 15.51 -0.58 6.43
CA TRP A 182 16.02 -0.74 5.08
C TRP A 182 17.51 -1.11 5.06
N GLU A 183 18.32 -0.46 5.90
CA GLU A 183 19.74 -0.76 6.03
C GLU A 183 19.96 -2.22 6.45
N HIS A 184 19.29 -2.67 7.53
CA HIS A 184 19.40 -4.05 7.98
C HIS A 184 18.90 -5.07 6.96
N ILE A 185 17.81 -4.76 6.25
CA ILE A 185 17.30 -5.59 5.14
C ILE A 185 18.36 -5.73 4.04
N CYS A 186 18.98 -4.61 3.64
CA CYS A 186 20.02 -4.62 2.62
C CYS A 186 21.23 -5.43 3.06
N THR A 187 21.70 -5.25 4.31
CA THR A 187 22.80 -6.05 4.86
C THR A 187 22.47 -7.54 4.79
N VAL A 188 21.26 -7.95 5.19
CA VAL A 188 20.85 -9.35 5.17
C VAL A 188 20.76 -9.92 3.76
N LEU A 189 20.12 -9.20 2.83
CA LEU A 189 19.87 -9.69 1.47
C LEU A 189 21.10 -9.67 0.58
N LEU A 190 22.02 -8.72 0.80
CA LEU A 190 23.22 -8.53 -0.02
C LEU A 190 24.46 -9.20 0.58
N SER A 191 24.39 -9.68 1.82
CA SER A 191 25.52 -10.38 2.44
C SER A 191 25.80 -11.71 1.72
N PRO A 192 27.03 -11.92 1.21
CA PRO A 192 27.39 -13.18 0.54
C PRO A 192 27.52 -14.35 1.52
N THR A 193 27.76 -14.05 2.80
CA THR A 193 27.95 -15.02 3.88
C THR A 193 27.31 -14.53 5.18
N GLN A 194 27.04 -15.44 6.11
CA GLN A 194 26.52 -15.12 7.45
C GLN A 194 27.64 -14.58 8.36
N ASN A 195 28.15 -13.41 8.02
CA ASN A 195 29.17 -12.72 8.80
C ASN A 195 28.56 -11.96 10.01
N THR A 196 29.40 -11.30 10.81
CA THR A 196 28.95 -10.56 11.99
C THR A 196 27.88 -9.51 11.67
N ALA A 197 28.02 -8.77 10.56
CA ALA A 197 27.07 -7.74 10.16
C ALA A 197 25.70 -8.32 9.79
N TYR A 198 25.69 -9.49 9.11
CA TYR A 198 24.47 -10.26 8.85
C TYR A 198 23.78 -10.65 10.17
N SER A 199 24.52 -11.24 11.12
CA SER A 199 23.95 -11.73 12.38
C SER A 199 23.38 -10.61 13.25
N VAL A 200 24.07 -9.47 13.31
CA VAL A 200 23.56 -8.26 13.99
C VAL A 200 22.29 -7.78 13.31
N SER A 201 22.28 -7.65 11.98
CA SER A 201 21.13 -7.15 11.24
C SER A 201 19.90 -8.06 11.35
N ILE A 202 20.07 -9.38 11.29
CA ILE A 202 18.99 -10.34 11.56
C ILE A 202 18.44 -10.19 12.98
N SER A 203 19.31 -9.99 13.97
CA SER A 203 18.88 -9.82 15.36
C SER A 203 18.05 -8.54 15.53
N CYS A 204 18.47 -7.44 14.91
CA CYS A 204 17.73 -6.19 14.89
C CYS A 204 16.35 -6.34 14.21
N LEU A 205 16.29 -7.00 13.05
CA LEU A 205 15.03 -7.26 12.35
C LEU A 205 14.10 -8.18 13.14
N SER A 206 14.64 -9.19 13.83
CA SER A 206 13.86 -10.09 14.68
C SER A 206 13.27 -9.35 15.87
N TYR A 207 14.06 -8.51 16.54
CA TYR A 207 13.57 -7.64 17.61
C TYR A 207 12.47 -6.67 17.14
N ALA A 208 12.64 -6.08 15.95
CA ALA A 208 11.61 -5.22 15.35
C ALA A 208 10.31 -6.00 15.07
N ALA A 209 10.41 -7.24 14.57
CA ALA A 209 9.25 -8.09 14.33
C ALA A 209 8.50 -8.45 15.63
N ASP A 210 9.23 -8.75 16.70
CA ASP A 210 8.63 -9.02 18.00
C ASP A 210 7.88 -7.80 18.53
N ASN A 211 8.44 -6.59 18.38
CA ASN A 211 7.76 -5.36 18.77
C ASN A 211 6.46 -5.14 17.98
N VAL A 212 6.45 -5.40 16.68
CA VAL A 212 5.23 -5.28 15.87
C VAL A 212 4.19 -6.33 16.27
N ASN A 213 4.60 -7.58 16.51
CA ASN A 213 3.69 -8.64 16.94
C ASN A 213 3.05 -8.38 18.31
N ASN A 214 3.76 -7.66 19.19
CA ASN A 214 3.29 -7.30 20.52
C ASN A 214 2.51 -5.98 20.54
N ASP A 215 2.45 -5.25 19.42
CA ASP A 215 1.70 -3.99 19.30
C ASP A 215 0.21 -4.28 19.06
N PRO A 216 -0.68 -3.94 20.01
CA PRO A 216 -2.11 -4.21 19.90
C PRO A 216 -2.80 -3.35 18.83
N ASP A 217 -2.17 -2.25 18.40
CA ASP A 217 -2.72 -1.31 17.42
C ASP A 217 -2.27 -1.63 15.99
N LYS A 218 -1.35 -2.58 15.80
CA LYS A 218 -0.90 -3.00 14.47
C LYS A 218 -1.71 -4.18 13.93
N ASP A 219 -2.26 -3.93 12.74
CA ASP A 219 -2.90 -4.93 11.91
C ASP A 219 -1.84 -5.92 11.40
N ASN A 220 -1.70 -7.03 12.14
CA ASN A 220 -0.65 -8.04 12.05
C ASN A 220 -0.74 -8.94 10.79
N PHE A 221 -1.02 -8.36 9.63
CA PHE A 221 -1.40 -9.10 8.41
C PHE A 221 -0.29 -10.00 7.84
N ILE A 222 1.01 -9.74 8.13
CA ILE A 222 2.12 -10.53 7.57
C ILE A 222 3.10 -11.07 8.63
N ILE A 223 3.15 -10.49 9.84
CA ILE A 223 4.25 -10.73 10.80
C ILE A 223 3.95 -11.90 11.76
N ARG A 224 2.73 -12.43 11.74
CA ARG A 224 2.41 -13.67 12.45
C ARG A 224 3.07 -14.83 11.71
N ASN A 225 4.07 -15.46 12.34
CA ASN A 225 4.55 -16.85 12.09
C ASN A 225 5.98 -17.06 11.55
N VAL A 226 6.91 -16.11 11.65
CA VAL A 226 8.34 -16.39 11.43
C VAL A 226 9.10 -16.20 12.75
N LYS A 227 9.52 -17.31 13.38
CA LYS A 227 10.48 -17.29 14.49
C LYS A 227 11.85 -17.67 13.96
N VAL A 228 12.87 -16.90 14.33
CA VAL A 228 14.28 -17.22 14.09
C VAL A 228 14.81 -17.84 15.38
N ASP A 229 15.30 -19.08 15.31
CA ASP A 229 15.88 -19.72 16.48
C ASP A 229 17.28 -19.18 16.80
N SER A 230 17.86 -19.64 17.91
CA SER A 230 19.20 -19.23 18.37
C SER A 230 20.34 -19.63 17.42
N LYS A 231 20.05 -20.37 16.35
CA LYS A 231 20.99 -20.78 15.30
C LYS A 231 20.74 -20.05 13.97
N GLY A 232 19.79 -19.12 13.93
CA GLY A 232 19.42 -18.41 12.71
C GLY A 232 18.54 -19.23 11.77
N GLU A 233 17.96 -20.35 12.22
CA GLU A 233 17.04 -21.15 11.41
C GLU A 233 15.59 -20.70 11.57
N TYR A 234 14.87 -20.69 10.44
CA TYR A 234 13.50 -20.17 10.34
C TYR A 234 12.48 -21.25 10.67
N GLN A 235 11.66 -21.01 11.70
CA GLN A 235 10.48 -21.80 11.99
C GLN A 235 9.23 -21.13 11.41
N TYR A 236 8.64 -21.79 10.42
CA TYR A 236 7.33 -21.45 9.87
C TYR A 236 6.22 -22.08 10.70
N SER A 237 5.24 -21.31 11.14
CA SER A 237 3.92 -21.87 11.46
C SER A 237 3.12 -22.01 10.15
N SER A 238 2.54 -23.19 9.94
CA SER A 238 1.98 -23.69 8.67
C SER A 238 0.70 -22.99 8.18
N THR A 239 0.29 -21.88 8.77
CA THR A 239 -0.99 -21.22 8.43
C THR A 239 -0.93 -20.25 7.23
N LEU A 240 0.18 -20.17 6.50
CA LEU A 240 0.39 -19.27 5.35
C LEU A 240 -0.30 -19.71 4.04
N ASP A 241 -0.99 -20.85 4.03
CA ASP A 241 -1.62 -21.40 2.81
C ASP A 241 -3.04 -20.88 2.50
N GLN A 242 -3.49 -19.79 3.15
CA GLN A 242 -4.79 -19.18 2.88
C GLN A 242 -4.71 -17.67 2.67
N VAL A 243 -4.00 -17.24 1.61
CA VAL A 243 -4.24 -15.95 0.92
C VAL A 243 -4.02 -16.12 -0.58
#